data_AF-A0A920NHJ3-F1
#
_entry.id   AF-A0A920NHJ3-F1
#
_cell.length_a   1.000
_cell.length_b   1.000
_cell.length_c   1.000
_cell.angle_alpha   90.00
_cell.angle_beta   90.00
_cell.angle_gamma   90.00
#
_symmetry.space_group_name_H-M   'P 1'
#
loop_
_entity.id
_entity.type
_entity.pdbx_description
1 polymer ?
#
loop_
_entity_poly.entity_id
_entity_poly.type
_entity_poly.pdbx_seq_one_letter_code
_entity_poly.pdbx_strand_id
1 'polypeptide(L)'
;MHEVVFSASNFKKLNGIRALDIAKRLIDYGIHPPTMYFPLIIDEALMIEPTETESKETLDYFISSMIKISEETKKDPEILRNAPHNTPNSRLDEALAARKPNLKWQKESN
;
A
#
# COMPACT_ATOMS: atom_id res chain seq x y z
N MET A 1 23.25 -8.39 -2.69
CA MET A 1 21.84 -8.16 -3.07
C MET A 1 21.19 -7.36 -1.95
N HIS A 2 20.53 -6.24 -2.23
CA HIS A 2 20.09 -5.23 -1.24
C HIS A 2 18.56 -5.06 -1.15
N GLU A 3 17.82 -5.74 -2.04
CA GLU A 3 16.35 -5.68 -2.16
C GLU A 3 15.74 -7.08 -2.36
N VAL A 4 14.42 -7.20 -2.18
CA VAL A 4 13.64 -8.43 -2.43
C VAL A 4 12.24 -8.09 -2.95
N VAL A 5 11.71 -8.93 -3.85
CA VAL A 5 10.35 -8.80 -4.37
C VAL A 5 9.45 -9.90 -3.81
N PHE A 6 8.31 -9.52 -3.24
CA PHE A 6 7.22 -10.41 -2.88
C PHE A 6 6.05 -10.26 -3.85
N SER A 7 5.27 -11.33 -4.05
CA SER A 7 4.04 -11.30 -4.84
C SER A 7 2.82 -11.48 -3.93
N ALA A 8 1.88 -10.55 -3.98
CA ALA A 8 0.58 -10.65 -3.31
C ALA A 8 -0.48 -11.41 -4.16
N SER A 9 -0.07 -12.05 -5.27
CA SER A 9 -0.99 -12.76 -6.18
C SER A 9 -1.81 -13.86 -5.51
N ASN A 10 -1.27 -14.50 -4.46
CA ASN A 10 -2.00 -15.49 -3.68
C ASN A 10 -3.15 -14.85 -2.89
N PHE A 11 -2.96 -13.67 -2.31
CA PHE A 11 -4.03 -12.95 -1.62
C PHE A 11 -5.10 -12.53 -2.63
N LYS A 12 -4.71 -11.96 -3.77
CA LYS A 12 -5.64 -11.61 -4.85
C LYS A 12 -6.53 -12.77 -5.27
N LYS A 13 -5.96 -13.98 -5.41
CA LYS A 13 -6.72 -15.20 -5.76
C LYS A 13 -7.64 -15.68 -4.64
N LEU A 14 -7.21 -15.59 -3.38
CA LEU A 14 -7.94 -16.15 -2.23
C LEU A 14 -9.06 -15.23 -1.72
N ASN A 15 -8.79 -13.93 -1.62
CA ASN A 15 -9.67 -12.97 -0.96
C ASN A 15 -9.75 -11.61 -1.70
N GLY A 16 -9.20 -11.52 -2.93
CA GLY A 16 -9.30 -10.32 -3.75
C GLY A 16 -8.43 -9.15 -3.28
N ILE A 17 -7.58 -9.34 -2.27
CA ILE A 17 -6.65 -8.33 -1.76
C ILE A 17 -5.49 -8.14 -2.74
N ARG A 18 -5.25 -6.89 -3.12
CA ARG A 18 -4.20 -6.47 -4.05
C ARG A 18 -2.97 -5.94 -3.33
N ALA A 19 -1.84 -5.83 -4.03
CA ALA A 19 -0.65 -5.16 -3.53
C ALA A 19 -0.95 -3.72 -3.08
N LEU A 20 -1.84 -3.03 -3.81
CA LEU A 20 -2.34 -1.70 -3.44
C LEU A 20 -3.01 -1.69 -2.06
N ASP A 21 -3.79 -2.72 -1.71
CA ASP A 21 -4.50 -2.77 -0.43
C ASP A 21 -3.51 -2.98 0.73
N ILE A 22 -2.50 -3.83 0.54
CA ILE A 22 -1.40 -4.03 1.50
C ILE A 22 -0.62 -2.73 1.70
N ALA A 23 -0.32 -2.01 0.61
CA ALA A 23 0.36 -0.73 0.68
C ALA A 23 -0.48 0.34 1.40
N LYS A 24 -1.76 0.48 1.07
CA LYS A 24 -2.62 1.41 1.81
C LYS A 24 -2.74 1.05 3.28
N ARG A 25 -2.71 -0.24 3.61
CA ARG A 25 -2.70 -0.69 5.01
C ARG A 25 -1.39 -0.36 5.73
N LEU A 26 -0.23 -0.45 5.09
CA LEU A 26 1.07 -0.02 5.66
C LEU A 26 1.05 1.46 6.10
N ILE A 27 0.32 2.32 5.38
CA ILE A 27 0.17 3.74 5.73
C ILE A 27 -0.49 3.90 7.10
N ASP A 28 -1.43 3.02 7.48
CA ASP A 28 -2.05 3.06 8.81
C ASP A 28 -1.08 2.75 9.95
N TYR A 29 0.01 2.04 9.64
CA TYR A 29 1.14 1.78 10.55
C TYR A 29 2.20 2.88 10.48
N GLY A 30 1.96 3.99 9.77
CA GLY A 30 2.94 5.06 9.62
C GLY A 30 4.11 4.71 8.71
N ILE A 31 3.99 3.65 7.90
CA ILE A 31 5.04 3.17 7.01
C ILE A 31 4.72 3.61 5.58
N HIS A 32 5.66 4.30 4.93
CA HIS A 32 5.56 4.52 3.49
C HIS A 32 5.68 3.18 2.76
N PRO A 33 4.74 2.83 1.86
CA PRO A 33 4.79 1.55 1.18
C PRO A 33 6.05 1.39 0.32
N PRO A 34 6.53 0.15 0.13
CA PRO A 34 7.59 -0.13 -0.82
C PRO A 34 7.13 0.13 -2.27
N THR A 35 8.06 0.01 -3.22
CA THR A 35 7.71 0.04 -4.65
C THR A 35 6.69 -1.06 -4.95
N MET A 36 5.60 -0.69 -5.61
CA MET A 36 4.52 -1.61 -6.00
C MET A 36 4.50 -1.82 -7.50
N TYR A 37 3.99 -2.97 -7.94
CA TYR A 37 3.73 -3.30 -9.35
C TYR A 37 4.98 -3.19 -10.26
N PHE A 38 6.17 -3.27 -9.67
CA PHE A 38 7.43 -3.38 -10.37
C PHE A 38 8.32 -4.41 -9.65
N PRO A 39 9.07 -5.27 -10.39
CA PRO A 39 9.11 -5.38 -11.84
C PRO A 39 7.81 -5.94 -12.45
N LEU A 40 7.50 -5.58 -13.69
CA LEU A 40 6.23 -5.91 -14.36
C LEU A 40 6.01 -7.42 -14.59
N ILE A 41 7.06 -8.23 -14.47
CA ILE A 41 7.00 -9.69 -14.65
C ILE A 41 6.46 -10.43 -13.42
N ILE A 42 6.23 -9.73 -12.31
CA ILE A 42 5.68 -10.30 -11.06
C ILE A 42 4.29 -9.68 -10.82
N ASP A 43 3.23 -10.50 -10.86
CA ASP A 43 1.86 -10.03 -10.54
C ASP A 43 1.77 -9.62 -9.07
N GLU A 44 1.11 -8.49 -8.81
CA GLU A 44 0.95 -7.92 -7.47
C GLU A 44 2.28 -7.76 -6.71
N ALA A 45 3.31 -7.26 -7.40
CA ALA A 45 4.66 -7.10 -6.84
C ALA A 45 4.72 -6.05 -5.72
N LEU A 46 5.51 -6.37 -4.69
CA LEU A 46 5.98 -5.48 -3.62
C LEU A 46 7.50 -5.63 -3.51
N MET A 47 8.25 -4.61 -3.95
CA MET A 47 9.71 -4.62 -3.99
C MET A 47 10.27 -3.78 -2.85
N ILE A 48 10.86 -4.46 -1.87
CA ILE A 48 11.30 -3.89 -0.60
C ILE A 48 12.82 -3.76 -0.61
N GLU A 49 13.29 -2.53 -0.37
CA GLU A 49 14.70 -2.16 -0.22
C GLU A 49 14.83 -1.30 1.06
N PRO A 50 15.43 -1.80 2.14
CA PRO A 50 15.57 -1.02 3.37
C PRO A 50 16.74 -0.03 3.35
N THR A 51 17.74 -0.23 2.50
CA THR A 51 19.06 0.44 2.55
C THR A 51 19.85 0.16 3.84
N GLU A 52 21.12 0.52 3.86
CA GLU A 52 22.04 0.26 4.98
C GLU A 52 21.86 1.20 6.18
N THR A 53 21.12 2.31 6.02
CA THR A 53 20.96 3.33 7.06
C THR A 53 19.86 3.03 8.05
N GLU A 54 18.95 2.10 7.73
CA GLU A 54 17.86 1.72 8.61
C GLU A 54 18.34 0.84 9.76
N SER A 55 17.83 1.11 10.96
CA SER A 55 18.18 0.35 12.15
C SER A 55 17.47 -1.00 12.18
N LYS A 56 18.00 -1.94 12.97
CA LYS A 56 17.38 -3.25 13.16
C LYS A 56 15.94 -3.11 13.71
N GLU A 57 15.73 -2.15 14.60
CA GLU A 57 14.42 -1.87 15.20
C GLU A 57 13.40 -1.43 14.15
N THR A 58 13.80 -0.58 13.18
CA THR A 58 12.93 -0.21 12.06
C THR A 58 12.56 -1.44 11.22
N LEU A 59 13.54 -2.29 10.91
CA LEU A 59 13.30 -3.52 10.14
C LEU A 59 12.35 -4.48 10.88
N ASP A 60 12.55 -4.68 12.17
CA ASP A 60 11.69 -5.52 13.00
C ASP A 60 10.26 -4.94 13.06
N TYR A 61 10.11 -3.61 13.16
CA TYR A 61 8.80 -2.97 13.12
C TYR A 61 8.09 -3.17 11.77
N PHE A 62 8.80 -2.98 10.67
CA PHE A 62 8.28 -3.23 9.32
C PHE A 62 7.84 -4.70 9.15
N ILE A 63 8.68 -5.66 9.56
CA ILE A 63 8.37 -7.09 9.49
C ILE A 63 7.14 -7.42 10.35
N SER A 64 7.08 -6.90 11.57
CA SER A 64 5.94 -7.13 12.47
C SER A 64 4.63 -6.58 11.90
N SER A 65 4.69 -5.43 11.22
CA SER A 65 3.55 -4.81 10.55
C SER A 65 3.10 -5.65 9.36
N MET A 66 4.04 -6.11 8.52
CA MET A 66 3.75 -7.01 7.39
C MET A 66 3.12 -8.34 7.83
N ILE A 67 3.58 -8.93 8.94
CA ILE A 67 2.99 -10.15 9.50
C ILE A 67 1.54 -9.88 9.93
N LYS A 68 1.29 -8.79 10.67
CA LYS A 68 -0.08 -8.40 11.07
C LYS A 68 -0.99 -8.20 9.85
N ILE A 69 -0.52 -7.47 8.85
CA ILE A 69 -1.28 -7.24 7.61
C ILE A 69 -1.61 -8.58 6.92
N SER A 70 -0.65 -9.50 6.85
CA SER A 70 -0.87 -10.85 6.30
C SER A 70 -1.95 -11.62 7.06
N GLU A 71 -2.00 -11.51 8.39
CA GLU A 71 -3.08 -12.10 9.18
C GLU A 71 -4.43 -11.41 8.95
N GLU A 72 -4.44 -10.08 8.89
CA GLU A 72 -5.64 -9.28 8.60
C GLU A 72 -6.24 -9.68 7.26
N THR A 73 -5.43 -9.95 6.21
CA THR A 73 -5.96 -10.45 4.92
C THR A 73 -6.81 -11.71 5.07
N LYS A 74 -6.54 -12.55 6.06
CA LYS A 74 -7.27 -13.82 6.26
C LYS A 74 -8.47 -13.66 7.18
N LYS A 75 -8.37 -12.79 8.19
CA LYS A 75 -9.37 -12.61 9.24
C LYS A 75 -10.43 -11.57 8.86
N ASP A 76 -9.99 -10.45 8.30
CA ASP A 76 -10.83 -9.32 7.92
C ASP A 76 -10.23 -8.61 6.70
N PRO A 77 -10.50 -9.07 5.47
CA PRO A 77 -9.99 -8.42 4.25
C PRO A 77 -10.48 -6.97 4.07
N GLU A 78 -11.64 -6.62 4.64
CA GLU A 78 -12.27 -5.32 4.42
C GLU A 78 -11.50 -4.18 5.07
N ILE A 79 -10.78 -4.44 6.17
CA ILE A 79 -9.92 -3.41 6.78
C ILE A 79 -8.82 -2.94 5.80
N LEU A 80 -8.32 -3.82 4.92
CA LEU A 80 -7.33 -3.46 3.90
C LEU A 80 -7.97 -2.74 2.70
N ARG A 81 -9.13 -3.19 2.23
CA ARG A 81 -9.84 -2.54 1.10
C ARG A 81 -10.21 -1.10 1.42
N ASN A 82 -10.55 -0.82 2.67
CA ASN A 82 -10.95 0.50 3.12
C ASN A 82 -9.80 1.34 3.69
N ALA A 83 -8.58 0.78 3.81
CA ALA A 83 -7.39 1.54 4.21
C ALA A 83 -7.04 2.62 3.16
N PRO A 84 -6.40 3.74 3.55
CA PRO A 84 -6.00 4.08 4.91
C PRO A 84 -7.15 4.69 5.75
N HIS A 85 -7.09 4.48 7.05
CA HIS A 85 -8.04 4.96 8.07
C HIS A 85 -7.48 6.12 8.91
N ASN A 86 -6.16 6.23 9.04
CA ASN A 86 -5.52 7.18 9.96
C ASN A 86 -5.02 8.48 9.29
N THR A 87 -5.22 8.62 7.98
CA THR A 87 -4.75 9.78 7.21
C THR A 87 -5.84 10.85 7.05
N PRO A 88 -5.48 12.14 6.85
CA PRO A 88 -6.47 13.21 6.65
C PRO A 88 -7.43 12.97 5.48
N ASN A 89 -6.95 12.28 4.44
CA ASN A 89 -7.72 11.86 3.28
C ASN A 89 -7.64 10.34 3.15
N SER A 90 -8.74 9.71 2.74
CA SER A 90 -8.79 8.28 2.39
C SER A 90 -8.43 8.08 0.91
N ARG A 91 -8.83 6.94 0.31
CA ARG A 91 -8.59 6.66 -1.10
C ARG A 91 -9.25 7.73 -1.98
N LEU A 92 -8.46 8.31 -2.87
CA LEU A 92 -8.93 9.26 -3.86
C LEU A 92 -9.62 8.54 -5.01
N ASP A 93 -10.62 9.18 -5.61
CA ASP A 93 -11.25 8.69 -6.84
C ASP A 93 -10.35 9.03 -8.04
N GLU A 94 -9.36 8.17 -8.29
CA GLU A 94 -8.41 8.31 -9.39
C GLU A 94 -9.11 8.26 -10.76
N ALA A 95 -10.22 7.50 -10.88
CA ALA A 95 -10.97 7.40 -12.12
C ALA A 95 -11.68 8.72 -12.44
N LEU A 96 -12.31 9.35 -11.44
CA LEU A 96 -12.90 10.67 -11.59
C LEU A 96 -11.83 11.73 -11.88
N ALA A 97 -10.72 11.72 -11.14
CA ALA A 97 -9.63 12.67 -11.34
C ALA A 97 -9.06 12.59 -12.77
N ALA A 98 -8.92 11.39 -13.32
CA ALA A 98 -8.45 11.18 -14.70
C ALA A 98 -9.50 11.60 -15.75
N ARG A 99 -10.80 11.37 -15.48
CA ARG A 99 -11.89 11.66 -16.43
C ARG A 99 -12.39 13.11 -16.39
N LYS A 100 -12.29 13.77 -15.24
CA LYS A 100 -12.74 15.15 -14.99
C LYS A 100 -11.66 15.92 -14.21
N PRO A 101 -10.49 16.16 -14.83
CA PRO A 101 -9.36 16.76 -14.12
C PRO A 101 -9.63 18.23 -13.75
N ASN A 102 -9.45 18.56 -12.47
CA ASN A 102 -9.41 19.94 -12.00
C ASN A 102 -7.94 20.36 -11.80
N LEU A 103 -7.36 20.98 -12.83
CA LEU A 103 -5.91 21.23 -12.91
C LEU A 103 -5.47 22.59 -12.36
N LYS A 104 -6.41 23.46 -11.99
CA LYS A 104 -6.08 24.78 -11.45
C LYS A 104 -7.03 25.15 -10.32
N TRP A 105 -6.49 25.78 -9.31
CA TRP A 105 -7.32 26.42 -8.28
C TRP A 105 -8.12 27.58 -8.90
N GLN A 106 -9.38 27.71 -8.49
CA GLN A 106 -10.25 28.81 -8.86
C GLN A 106 -10.88 29.36 -7.59
N LYS A 107 -10.85 30.68 -7.42
CA LYS A 107 -11.55 31.34 -6.32
C LYS A 107 -13.05 31.18 -6.56
N GLU A 108 -13.79 30.69 -5.57
CA GLU A 108 -15.25 30.66 -5.64
C GLU A 108 -15.75 32.09 -5.89
N SER A 109 -16.61 32.24 -6.91
CA SER A 109 -17.25 33.52 -7.20
C SER A 109 -18.44 33.63 -6.25
N ASN A 110 -18.37 34.56 -5.30
CA ASN A 110 -19.51 34.93 -4.46
C ASN A 110 -20.66 35.49 -5.30
#